data_AF-A0A485LU54-F1
#
_entry.id   AF-A0A485LU54-F1
#
_cell.length_a   1.000
_cell.length_b   1.000
_cell.length_c   1.000
_cell.angle_alpha   90.00
_cell.angle_beta   90.00
_cell.angle_gamma   90.00
#
_symmetry.space_group_name_H-M   'P 1'
#
loop_
_entity.id
_entity.type
_entity.pdbx_description
1 polymer ?
#
loop_
_entity_poly.entity_id
_entity_poly.type
_entity_poly.pdbx_seq_one_letter_code
_entity_poly.pdbx_strand_id
1 'polypeptide(L)'
;MSRGKGDAAGQRPGPRASASRGFREFVNERKVYVMQRLSISIILVFGVAMFALSGCAGNEKPATTADIMRGHAADVQTEVDLKEELANQWERGSELAQTGRERIRDGKEMIQEGQSQINQGKRDITQGTQLMQDSERRFRQNFPGLQLRPGGGAGGTTGETSSTD
;
A
#
# COMPACT_ATOMS: atom_id res chain seq x y z
N MET A 1 41.84 20.47 9.96
CA MET A 1 40.89 21.19 9.09
C MET A 1 40.02 20.20 8.31
N SER A 2 38.89 20.68 7.76
CA SER A 2 38.04 20.14 6.65
C SER A 2 38.74 19.22 5.60
N ARG A 3 38.08 18.35 4.81
CA ARG A 3 36.65 18.03 4.52
C ARG A 3 36.54 16.76 3.62
N GLY A 4 35.34 16.19 3.48
CA GLY A 4 34.88 15.39 2.30
C GLY A 4 34.81 13.87 2.52
N LYS A 5 33.70 13.13 2.31
CA LYS A 5 32.73 12.89 1.19
C LYS A 5 33.16 11.76 0.21
N GLY A 6 32.38 10.66 0.18
CA GLY A 6 31.94 9.98 -1.06
C GLY A 6 32.66 8.71 -1.57
N ASP A 7 31.91 7.60 -1.53
CA ASP A 7 31.54 6.75 -2.70
C ASP A 7 32.41 5.58 -3.26
N ALA A 8 31.69 4.45 -3.43
CA ALA A 8 31.67 3.46 -4.53
C ALA A 8 32.79 2.42 -4.80
N ALA A 9 32.36 1.15 -4.94
CA ALA A 9 33.09 0.01 -5.55
C ALA A 9 33.02 0.06 -7.10
N GLY A 10 33.99 -0.40 -7.90
CA GLY A 10 34.35 -1.81 -8.20
C GLY A 10 33.97 -2.15 -9.68
N GLN A 11 34.85 -2.11 -10.70
CA GLN A 11 35.84 -3.13 -11.12
C GLN A 11 35.17 -4.40 -11.77
N ARG A 12 35.34 -4.85 -13.04
CA ARG A 12 36.37 -4.75 -14.14
C ARG A 12 35.77 -4.82 -15.58
N PRO A 13 36.50 -4.45 -16.65
CA PRO A 13 36.32 -5.00 -18.01
C PRO A 13 37.45 -5.99 -18.43
N GLY A 14 37.19 -6.86 -19.42
CA GLY A 14 38.17 -7.82 -19.98
C GLY A 14 38.32 -7.72 -21.51
N PRO A 15 39.39 -8.28 -22.12
CA PRO A 15 39.78 -7.96 -23.50
C PRO A 15 39.46 -9.05 -24.52
N ARG A 16 39.24 -8.65 -25.79
CA ARG A 16 39.51 -9.49 -26.98
C ARG A 16 40.03 -8.65 -28.15
N ALA A 17 41.16 -9.07 -28.70
CA ALA A 17 41.66 -8.58 -29.99
C ALA A 17 41.10 -9.43 -31.14
N SER A 18 41.05 -8.88 -32.36
CA SER A 18 41.64 -9.52 -33.54
C SER A 18 41.58 -8.58 -34.75
N ALA A 19 42.70 -8.44 -35.46
CA ALA A 19 42.79 -7.69 -36.71
C ALA A 19 42.65 -8.64 -37.90
N SER A 20 41.72 -8.36 -38.83
CA SER A 20 41.66 -8.97 -40.18
C SER A 20 40.44 -8.46 -40.96
N ARG A 21 40.51 -7.27 -41.58
CA ARG A 21 39.42 -6.78 -42.46
C ARG A 21 39.80 -5.86 -43.64
N GLY A 22 41.05 -5.39 -43.71
CA GLY A 22 41.45 -4.24 -44.53
C GLY A 22 41.40 -4.35 -46.07
N PHE A 23 41.02 -5.49 -46.67
CA PHE A 23 40.96 -5.64 -48.14
C PHE A 23 39.55 -5.84 -48.71
N ARG A 24 38.53 -6.12 -47.89
CA ARG A 24 37.16 -6.37 -48.39
C ARG A 24 36.28 -5.12 -48.45
N GLU A 25 36.65 -4.05 -47.77
CA GLU A 25 35.80 -2.85 -47.62
C GLU A 25 35.81 -1.94 -48.87
N PHE A 26 36.95 -1.80 -49.57
CA PHE A 26 37.09 -0.88 -50.72
C PHE A 26 36.19 -1.21 -51.93
N VAL A 27 35.87 -2.49 -52.15
CA VAL A 27 34.94 -2.92 -53.21
C VAL A 27 33.47 -2.77 -52.78
N ASN A 28 33.21 -2.81 -51.46
CA ASN A 28 31.87 -2.69 -50.92
C ASN A 28 31.38 -1.24 -50.94
N GLU A 29 32.23 -0.26 -50.63
CA GLU A 29 31.84 1.16 -50.58
C GLU A 29 31.25 1.67 -51.91
N ARG A 30 31.89 1.38 -53.05
CA ARG A 30 31.35 1.77 -54.36
C ARG A 30 30.01 1.09 -54.67
N LYS A 31 29.82 -0.16 -54.24
CA LYS A 31 28.54 -0.88 -54.42
C LYS A 31 27.45 -0.30 -53.52
N VAL A 32 27.76 0.01 -52.26
CA VAL A 32 26.83 0.65 -51.31
C VAL A 32 26.41 2.02 -51.83
N TYR A 33 27.33 2.86 -52.30
CA TYR A 33 26.98 4.18 -52.84
C TYR A 33 26.10 4.11 -54.10
N VAL A 34 26.39 3.16 -55.01
CA VAL A 34 25.58 2.96 -56.23
C VAL A 34 24.21 2.36 -55.90
N MET A 35 24.12 1.38 -55.01
CA MET A 35 22.84 0.86 -54.51
C MET A 35 22.02 1.94 -53.81
N GLN A 36 22.62 2.72 -52.91
CA GLN A 36 21.92 3.77 -52.18
C GLN A 36 21.43 4.89 -53.10
N ARG A 37 22.21 5.28 -54.13
CA ARG A 37 21.73 6.20 -55.17
C ARG A 37 20.59 5.60 -56.01
N LEU A 38 20.66 4.32 -56.40
CA LEU A 38 19.56 3.66 -57.12
C LEU A 38 18.30 3.62 -56.26
N SER A 39 18.40 3.19 -55.00
CA SER A 39 17.27 3.12 -54.07
C SER A 39 16.64 4.49 -53.82
N ILE A 40 17.44 5.54 -53.59
CA ILE A 40 16.91 6.90 -53.43
C ILE A 40 16.21 7.39 -54.71
N SER A 41 16.79 7.13 -55.89
CA SER A 41 16.19 7.54 -57.16
C SER A 41 14.88 6.78 -57.44
N ILE A 42 14.82 5.49 -57.10
CA ILE A 42 13.60 4.67 -57.16
C ILE A 42 12.55 5.19 -56.17
N ILE A 43 12.93 5.48 -54.91
CA ILE A 43 12.03 6.03 -53.89
C ILE A 43 11.48 7.41 -54.32
N LEU A 44 12.28 8.26 -54.94
CA LEU A 44 11.80 9.55 -55.47
C LEU A 44 10.83 9.37 -56.64
N VAL A 45 11.11 8.49 -57.60
CA VAL A 45 10.22 8.21 -58.73
C VAL A 45 8.90 7.57 -58.27
N PHE A 46 8.96 6.57 -57.38
CA PHE A 46 7.75 5.94 -56.83
C PHE A 46 6.99 6.85 -55.86
N GLY A 47 7.67 7.70 -55.09
CA GLY A 47 7.05 8.68 -54.19
C GLY A 47 6.27 9.75 -54.96
N VAL A 48 6.86 10.29 -56.03
CA VAL A 48 6.16 11.25 -56.92
C VAL A 48 5.01 10.56 -57.68
N ALA A 49 5.17 9.30 -58.10
CA ALA A 49 4.09 8.54 -58.73
C ALA A 49 2.94 8.20 -57.77
N MET A 50 3.23 7.92 -56.49
CA MET A 50 2.20 7.68 -55.47
C MET A 50 1.41 8.94 -55.09
N PHE A 51 2.04 10.12 -55.15
CA PHE A 51 1.33 11.40 -54.97
C PHE A 51 0.34 11.72 -56.11
N ALA A 52 0.45 11.08 -57.28
CA ALA A 52 -0.47 11.30 -58.40
C ALA A 52 -1.74 10.42 -58.35
N LEU A 53 -1.81 9.44 -57.44
CA LEU A 53 -2.97 8.54 -57.26
C LEU A 53 -3.75 8.79 -55.97
N SER A 54 -3.41 9.80 -55.17
CA SER A 54 -4.27 10.33 -54.11
C SER A 54 -5.43 11.16 -54.69
N GLY A 55 -6.22 10.55 -55.58
CA GLY A 55 -7.52 11.08 -55.97
C GLY A 55 -8.49 11.02 -54.80
N CYS A 56 -9.32 12.05 -54.65
CA CYS A 56 -10.30 12.14 -53.57
C CYS A 56 -11.39 11.06 -53.71
N ALA A 57 -11.15 9.88 -53.12
CA ALA A 57 -12.09 8.77 -53.02
C ALA A 57 -12.40 8.42 -51.55
N GLY A 58 -12.56 9.45 -50.71
CA GLY A 58 -13.06 9.32 -49.34
C GLY A 58 -14.33 10.15 -49.18
N ASN A 59 -15.47 9.50 -48.92
CA ASN A 59 -16.72 10.16 -48.50
C ASN A 59 -16.64 10.59 -47.02
N GLU A 60 -15.56 11.28 -46.67
CA GLU A 60 -15.39 11.88 -45.35
C GLU A 60 -16.19 13.18 -45.32
N LYS A 61 -17.43 13.10 -44.83
CA LYS A 61 -18.20 14.30 -44.50
C LYS A 61 -17.36 15.10 -43.49
N PRO A 62 -17.06 16.39 -43.75
CA PRO A 62 -16.38 17.21 -42.75
C PRO A 62 -17.24 17.23 -41.49
N ALA A 63 -16.59 17.06 -40.32
CA ALA A 63 -17.28 17.01 -39.04
C ALA A 63 -18.23 18.22 -38.92
N THR A 64 -19.53 17.94 -38.80
CA THR A 64 -20.52 19.01 -38.83
C THR A 64 -20.46 19.78 -37.52
N THR A 65 -20.95 21.03 -37.51
CA THR A 65 -21.08 21.80 -36.27
C THR A 65 -21.86 21.03 -35.19
N ALA A 66 -22.82 20.19 -35.59
CA ALA A 66 -23.57 19.34 -34.67
C ALA A 66 -22.73 18.21 -34.05
N ASP A 67 -21.69 17.72 -34.72
CA ASP A 67 -20.80 16.69 -34.19
C ASP A 67 -19.84 17.27 -33.15
N ILE A 68 -19.35 18.49 -33.39
CA ILE A 68 -18.56 19.27 -32.40
C ILE A 68 -19.42 19.58 -31.17
N MET A 69 -20.68 20.00 -31.36
CA MET A 69 -21.62 20.25 -30.26
C MET A 69 -21.91 18.99 -29.42
N ARG A 70 -22.05 17.82 -30.06
CA ARG A 70 -22.21 16.53 -29.35
C ARG A 70 -20.95 16.13 -28.59
N GLY A 71 -19.77 16.30 -29.19
CA GLY A 71 -18.49 16.04 -28.51
C GLY A 71 -18.33 16.88 -27.25
N HIS A 72 -18.53 18.20 -27.36
CA HIS A 72 -18.45 19.10 -26.22
C HIS A 72 -19.48 18.78 -25.12
N ALA A 73 -20.72 18.40 -25.50
CA ALA A 73 -21.73 17.98 -24.53
C ALA A 73 -21.34 16.68 -23.80
N ALA A 74 -20.70 15.73 -24.50
CA ALA A 74 -20.19 14.50 -23.89
C ALA A 74 -19.02 14.77 -22.94
N ASP A 75 -18.04 15.59 -23.34
CA ASP A 75 -16.92 15.98 -22.48
C ASP A 75 -17.42 16.65 -21.19
N VAL A 76 -18.34 17.61 -21.32
CA VAL A 76 -18.97 18.30 -20.17
C VAL A 76 -19.72 17.32 -19.26
N GLN A 77 -20.43 16.33 -19.81
CA GLN A 77 -21.08 15.29 -19.01
C GLN A 77 -20.05 14.49 -18.21
N THR A 78 -18.94 14.04 -18.82
CA THR A 78 -17.91 13.28 -18.09
C THR A 78 -17.23 14.10 -16.99
N GLU A 79 -17.11 15.42 -17.16
CA GLU A 79 -16.59 16.32 -16.13
C GLU A 79 -17.56 16.46 -14.95
N VAL A 80 -18.88 16.51 -15.23
CA VAL A 80 -19.94 16.53 -14.20
C VAL A 80 -19.99 15.20 -13.45
N ASP A 81 -19.99 14.07 -14.16
CA ASP A 81 -20.02 12.73 -13.56
C ASP A 81 -18.81 12.51 -12.63
N LEU A 82 -17.62 12.94 -13.05
CA LEU A 82 -16.41 12.87 -12.23
C LEU A 82 -16.49 13.77 -10.98
N LYS A 83 -17.07 14.97 -11.11
CA LYS A 83 -17.27 15.89 -9.98
C LYS A 83 -18.27 15.33 -8.97
N GLU A 84 -19.35 14.72 -9.43
CA GLU A 84 -20.35 14.07 -8.58
C GLU A 84 -19.75 12.88 -7.83
N GLU A 85 -19.02 11.99 -8.52
CA GLU A 85 -18.32 10.87 -7.87
C GLU A 85 -17.30 11.34 -6.83
N LEU A 86 -16.51 12.38 -7.13
CA LEU A 86 -15.55 12.95 -6.17
C LEU A 86 -16.25 13.57 -4.95
N ALA A 87 -17.40 14.22 -5.14
CA ALA A 87 -18.20 14.76 -4.03
C ALA A 87 -18.78 13.63 -3.16
N ASN A 88 -19.34 12.58 -3.77
CA ASN A 88 -19.86 11.39 -3.08
C ASN A 88 -18.76 10.65 -2.30
N GLN A 89 -17.58 10.47 -2.88
CA GLN A 89 -16.43 9.88 -2.19
C GLN A 89 -15.95 10.75 -1.02
N TRP A 90 -15.94 12.08 -1.18
CA TRP A 90 -15.59 13.01 -0.11
C TRP A 90 -16.58 12.95 1.06
N GLU A 91 -17.88 12.97 0.79
CA GLU A 91 -18.93 12.91 1.82
C GLU A 91 -18.86 11.59 2.59
N ARG A 92 -18.76 10.46 1.89
CA ARG A 92 -18.55 9.14 2.51
C ARG A 92 -17.25 9.08 3.31
N GLY A 93 -16.16 9.68 2.83
CA GLY A 93 -14.91 9.79 3.55
C GLY A 93 -15.02 10.61 4.84
N SER A 94 -15.79 11.71 4.80
CA SER A 94 -16.09 12.57 5.93
C SER A 94 -16.92 11.83 7.01
N GLU A 95 -17.97 11.12 6.59
CA GLU A 95 -18.81 10.29 7.46
C GLU A 95 -17.98 9.20 8.15
N LEU A 96 -17.18 8.43 7.39
CA LEU A 96 -16.28 7.41 7.94
C LEU A 96 -15.26 8.01 8.93
N ALA A 97 -14.72 9.19 8.64
CA ALA A 97 -13.82 9.89 9.54
C ALA A 97 -14.52 10.38 10.82
N GLN A 98 -15.80 10.80 10.74
CA GLN A 98 -16.61 11.13 11.92
C GLN A 98 -16.90 9.90 12.77
N THR A 99 -17.45 8.84 12.18
CA THR A 99 -17.71 7.57 12.88
C THR A 99 -16.43 7.01 13.51
N GLY A 100 -15.28 7.15 12.85
CA GLY A 100 -13.97 6.79 13.40
C GLY A 100 -13.59 7.60 14.65
N ARG A 101 -13.81 8.92 14.63
CA ARG A 101 -13.58 9.79 15.81
C ARG A 101 -14.48 9.44 16.99
N GLU A 102 -15.75 9.15 16.74
CA GLU A 102 -16.72 8.73 17.76
C GLU A 102 -16.29 7.41 18.40
N ARG A 103 -16.01 6.37 17.59
CA ARG A 103 -15.47 5.08 18.10
C ARG A 103 -14.19 5.23 18.92
N ILE A 104 -13.31 6.17 18.56
CA ILE A 104 -12.09 6.47 19.33
C ILE A 104 -12.41 7.13 20.68
N ARG A 105 -13.42 8.01 20.75
CA ARG A 105 -13.88 8.60 22.02
C ARG A 105 -14.46 7.50 22.92
N ASP A 106 -15.42 6.75 22.40
CA ASP A 106 -16.14 5.74 23.18
C ASP A 106 -15.16 4.63 23.65
N GLY A 107 -14.18 4.27 22.83
CA GLY A 107 -13.08 3.38 23.21
C GLY A 107 -12.19 3.92 24.34
N LYS A 108 -11.93 5.23 24.39
CA LYS A 108 -11.19 5.87 25.50
C LYS A 108 -11.99 5.85 26.80
N GLU A 109 -13.30 6.07 26.73
CA GLU A 109 -14.19 6.01 27.89
C GLU A 109 -14.23 4.60 28.49
N MET A 110 -14.37 3.56 27.66
CA MET A 110 -14.28 2.17 28.10
C MET A 110 -12.93 1.82 28.74
N ILE A 111 -11.81 2.34 28.23
CA ILE A 111 -10.48 2.14 28.83
C ILE A 111 -10.38 2.82 30.21
N GLN A 112 -10.92 4.03 30.37
CA GLN A 112 -10.92 4.73 31.65
C GLN A 112 -11.76 3.99 32.70
N GLU A 113 -12.95 3.51 32.31
CA GLU A 113 -13.84 2.74 33.18
C GLU A 113 -13.21 1.40 33.58
N GLY A 114 -12.66 0.63 32.63
CA GLY A 114 -11.92 -0.59 32.92
C GLY A 114 -10.73 -0.37 33.86
N GLN A 115 -10.01 0.75 33.70
CA GLN A 115 -8.91 1.11 34.59
C GLN A 115 -9.41 1.48 36.01
N SER A 116 -10.58 2.09 36.14
CA SER A 116 -11.25 2.35 37.42
C SER A 116 -11.59 1.05 38.14
N GLN A 117 -12.23 0.10 37.44
CA GLN A 117 -12.61 -1.21 37.95
C GLN A 117 -11.40 -2.05 38.38
N ILE A 118 -10.32 -2.06 37.57
CA ILE A 118 -9.04 -2.71 37.95
C ILE A 118 -8.48 -2.11 39.25
N ASN A 119 -8.55 -0.78 39.41
CA ASN A 119 -8.06 -0.11 40.61
C ASN A 119 -8.96 -0.38 41.83
N GLN A 120 -10.26 -0.62 41.62
CA GLN A 120 -11.17 -1.09 42.67
C GLN A 120 -10.84 -2.52 43.09
N GLY A 121 -10.77 -3.47 42.15
CA GLY A 121 -10.41 -4.86 42.45
C GLY A 121 -9.09 -5.01 43.20
N LYS A 122 -8.08 -4.17 42.89
CA LYS A 122 -6.82 -4.10 43.65
C LYS A 122 -6.99 -3.67 45.11
N ARG A 123 -7.88 -2.70 45.39
CA ARG A 123 -8.21 -2.29 46.77
C ARG A 123 -8.93 -3.42 47.49
N ASP A 124 -9.91 -4.04 46.83
CA ASP A 124 -10.72 -5.11 47.41
C ASP A 124 -9.88 -6.35 47.75
N ILE A 125 -8.94 -6.74 46.87
CA ILE A 125 -7.94 -7.79 47.14
C ILE A 125 -7.07 -7.42 48.35
N THR A 126 -6.64 -6.16 48.45
CA THR A 126 -5.80 -5.69 49.57
C THR A 126 -6.56 -5.76 50.90
N GLN A 127 -7.80 -5.27 50.92
CA GLN A 127 -8.67 -5.31 52.11
C GLN A 127 -9.02 -6.76 52.51
N GLY A 128 -9.39 -7.60 51.54
CA GLY A 128 -9.65 -9.03 51.78
C GLY A 128 -8.44 -9.74 52.36
N THR A 129 -7.24 -9.48 51.84
CA THR A 129 -5.98 -10.04 52.35
C THR A 129 -5.70 -9.60 53.79
N GLN A 130 -5.93 -8.32 54.11
CA GLN A 130 -5.80 -7.81 55.49
C GLN A 130 -6.81 -8.48 56.44
N LEU A 131 -8.08 -8.58 56.04
CA LEU A 131 -9.13 -9.24 56.81
C LEU A 131 -8.83 -10.72 57.06
N MET A 132 -8.27 -11.44 56.08
CA MET A 132 -7.80 -12.82 56.25
C MET A 132 -6.68 -12.92 57.29
N GLN A 133 -5.65 -12.07 57.18
CA GLN A 133 -4.52 -12.05 58.11
C GLN A 133 -4.95 -11.71 59.55
N ASP A 134 -5.83 -10.73 59.72
CA ASP A 134 -6.34 -10.35 61.05
C ASP A 134 -7.27 -11.42 61.63
N SER A 135 -8.08 -12.07 60.81
CA SER A 135 -8.92 -13.20 61.25
C SER A 135 -8.07 -14.39 61.68
N GLU A 136 -7.04 -14.74 60.91
CA GLU A 136 -6.10 -15.81 61.28
C GLU A 136 -5.31 -15.46 62.56
N ARG A 137 -4.85 -14.21 62.71
CA ARG A 137 -4.18 -13.73 63.93
C ARG A 137 -5.08 -13.90 65.15
N ARG A 138 -6.33 -13.44 65.07
CA ARG A 138 -7.33 -13.57 66.15
C ARG A 138 -7.65 -15.04 66.44
N PHE A 139 -7.76 -15.88 65.41
CA PHE A 139 -8.00 -17.31 65.57
C PHE A 139 -6.86 -17.98 66.35
N ARG A 140 -5.61 -17.79 65.92
CA ARG A 140 -4.41 -18.35 66.59
C ARG A 140 -4.29 -17.89 68.06
N GLN A 141 -4.71 -16.67 68.38
CA GLN A 141 -4.74 -16.16 69.76
C GLN A 141 -5.78 -16.85 70.65
N ASN A 142 -6.95 -17.23 70.09
CA ASN A 142 -8.02 -17.88 70.84
C ASN A 142 -7.90 -19.41 70.86
N PHE A 143 -7.22 -20.01 69.87
CA PHE A 143 -7.09 -21.46 69.71
C PHE A 143 -5.61 -21.90 69.53
N PRO A 144 -4.73 -21.68 70.52
CA PRO A 144 -3.28 -21.88 70.38
C PRO A 144 -2.84 -23.34 70.13
N GLY A 145 -3.72 -24.32 70.36
CA GLY A 145 -3.46 -25.74 70.10
C GLY A 145 -3.90 -26.26 68.73
N LEU A 146 -4.61 -25.46 67.92
CA LEU A 146 -5.15 -25.91 66.63
C LEU A 146 -4.29 -25.41 65.46
N GLN A 147 -3.72 -26.34 64.68
CA GLN A 147 -2.94 -25.99 63.50
C GLN A 147 -3.87 -25.68 62.31
N LEU A 148 -3.81 -24.45 61.80
CA LEU A 148 -4.46 -24.06 60.56
C LEU A 148 -3.65 -24.55 59.35
N ARG A 149 -4.25 -25.37 58.49
CA ARG A 149 -3.73 -25.62 57.14
C ARG A 149 -3.88 -24.33 56.32
N PRO A 150 -2.83 -23.84 55.64
CA PRO A 150 -2.99 -22.73 54.70
C PRO A 150 -4.03 -23.07 53.63
N GLY A 151 -5.14 -22.32 53.61
CA GLY A 151 -6.12 -22.40 52.55
C GLY A 151 -5.55 -21.73 51.30
N GLY A 152 -5.45 -22.48 50.20
CA GLY A 152 -4.97 -21.93 48.93
C GLY A 152 -5.83 -20.77 48.46
N GLY A 153 -5.20 -19.67 48.03
CA GLY A 153 -5.92 -18.51 47.50
C GLY A 153 -6.80 -18.91 46.32
N ALA A 154 -8.06 -18.46 46.32
CA ALA A 154 -9.01 -18.76 45.26
C ALA A 154 -8.53 -18.16 43.93
N GLY A 155 -8.14 -19.02 42.99
CA GLY A 155 -7.51 -18.60 41.73
C GLY A 155 -7.04 -19.76 40.85
N GLY A 156 -7.83 -20.83 40.75
CA GLY A 156 -7.48 -22.02 39.97
C GLY A 156 -8.69 -22.75 39.44
N THR A 157 -9.19 -22.35 38.26
CA THR A 157 -10.21 -23.11 37.52
C THR A 157 -9.55 -24.25 36.75
N THR A 158 -9.34 -25.38 37.42
CA THR A 158 -9.06 -26.67 36.75
C THR A 158 -10.25 -27.58 36.97
N GLY A 159 -11.13 -27.64 35.97
CA GLY A 159 -12.20 -28.62 35.95
C GLY A 159 -11.63 -29.99 35.63
N GLU A 160 -11.50 -30.84 36.66
CA GLU A 160 -11.35 -32.28 36.48
C GLU A 160 -12.66 -32.95 36.88
N THR A 161 -13.50 -33.22 35.87
CA THR A 161 -14.67 -34.09 36.02
C THR A 161 -14.20 -35.53 36.22
N SER A 162 -13.98 -35.90 37.48
CA SER A 162 -13.80 -37.31 37.87
C SER A 162 -15.13 -38.05 37.69
N SER A 163 -15.36 -38.59 36.50
CA SER A 163 -16.43 -39.54 36.25
C SER A 163 -15.91 -40.95 36.54
N THR A 164 -16.30 -41.50 37.68
CA THR A 164 -16.09 -42.91 38.06
C THR A 164 -17.42 -43.48 38.54
N ASP A 165 -18.20 -44.00 37.59
CA ASP A 165 -18.74 -45.36 37.55
C ASP A 165 -19.65 -45.54 36.31
#